data_AF-A0A1Q3AYH1-F1
#
_entry.id   AF-A0A1Q3AYH1-F1
#
_cell.length_a   1.000
_cell.length_b   1.000
_cell.length_c   1.000
_cell.angle_alpha   90.00
_cell.angle_beta   90.00
_cell.angle_gamma   90.00
#
_symmetry.space_group_name_H-M   'P 1'
#
loop_
_entity.id
_entity.type
_entity.pdbx_description
1 polymer ?
#
loop_
_entity_poly.entity_id
_entity_poly.type
_entity_poly.pdbx_seq_one_letter_code
_entity_poly.pdbx_strand_id
1 'polypeptide(L)'
;MGCNSSWSLWYDPWFQNTPLFARLGDRAIYDSGMPHDAALSEVLQDTNWNSLTHVWQLRDISHACTTIPIGHRDSIGWRSIGGAFSLQLAWESFRLSTPTVPWAKIVWYSGAIPKHSFCLWLAFRKTHLTLDKLHGFGVV
;
A
#
# COMPACT_ATOMS: atom_id res chain seq x y z
N MET A 1 -4.19 -7.61 -13.02
CA MET A 1 -5.17 -7.30 -14.07
C MET A 1 -5.43 -8.56 -14.84
N GLY A 2 -6.68 -8.96 -14.95
CA GLY A 2 -7.15 -10.09 -15.75
C GLY A 2 -7.56 -9.68 -17.16
N CYS A 3 -7.61 -10.63 -18.10
CA CYS A 3 -8.21 -10.41 -19.42
C CYS A 3 -9.73 -10.16 -19.36
N ASN A 4 -10.42 -10.73 -18.37
CA ASN A 4 -11.84 -10.48 -18.08
C ASN A 4 -11.99 -9.58 -16.85
N SER A 5 -11.29 -8.45 -16.85
CA SER A 5 -11.28 -7.54 -15.72
C SER A 5 -12.58 -6.75 -15.61
N SER A 6 -13.19 -6.73 -14.42
CA SER A 6 -14.32 -5.84 -14.12
C SER A 6 -13.87 -4.48 -13.59
N TRP A 7 -12.56 -4.20 -13.62
CA TRP A 7 -12.02 -2.95 -13.12
C TRP A 7 -12.33 -1.82 -14.08
N SER A 8 -12.67 -0.66 -13.52
CA SER A 8 -12.80 0.58 -14.27
C SER A 8 -11.44 0.99 -14.81
N LEU A 9 -11.40 1.29 -16.11
CA LEU A 9 -10.21 1.83 -16.76
C LEU A 9 -9.76 3.14 -16.09
N TRP A 10 -10.70 3.97 -15.66
CA TRP A 10 -10.42 5.32 -15.19
C TRP A 10 -10.22 5.43 -13.68
N TYR A 11 -11.06 4.72 -12.91
CA TYR A 11 -11.21 4.95 -11.48
C TYR A 11 -10.54 3.91 -10.59
N ASP A 12 -10.23 2.71 -11.11
CA ASP A 12 -9.56 1.69 -10.31
C ASP A 12 -8.04 1.86 -10.35
N PRO A 13 -7.32 1.59 -9.23
CA PRO A 13 -5.89 1.83 -9.10
C PRO A 13 -5.06 0.69 -9.71
N TRP A 14 -5.36 0.32 -10.95
CA TRP A 14 -4.73 -0.81 -11.62
C TRP A 14 -3.35 -0.46 -12.19
N PHE A 15 -3.12 0.80 -12.55
CA PHE A 15 -1.83 1.25 -13.06
C PHE A 15 -0.97 1.84 -11.93
N GLN A 16 0.13 1.18 -11.57
CA GLN A 16 1.07 1.67 -10.53
C GLN A 16 0.39 2.05 -9.20
N ASN A 17 -0.70 1.35 -8.83
CA ASN A 17 -1.50 1.65 -7.63
C ASN A 17 -2.13 3.06 -7.64
N THR A 18 -2.39 3.61 -8.83
CA THR A 18 -3.02 4.92 -9.03
C THR A 18 -4.09 4.84 -10.13
N PRO A 19 -5.26 5.47 -9.95
CA PRO A 19 -6.28 5.51 -10.99
C PRO A 19 -5.83 6.43 -12.13
N LEU A 20 -6.16 6.06 -13.36
CA LEU A 20 -5.79 6.87 -14.53
C LEU A 20 -6.38 8.28 -14.48
N PHE A 21 -7.61 8.40 -13.95
CA PHE A 21 -8.26 9.69 -13.74
C PHE A 21 -7.42 10.64 -12.89
N ALA A 22 -6.81 10.16 -11.79
CA ALA A 22 -5.98 11.01 -10.94
C ALA A 22 -4.69 11.48 -11.62
N ARG A 23 -4.21 10.76 -12.65
CA ARG A 23 -2.97 11.07 -13.35
C ARG A 23 -3.19 11.90 -14.62
N LEU A 24 -4.27 11.63 -15.35
CA LEU A 24 -4.53 12.22 -16.66
C LEU A 24 -5.64 13.28 -16.63
N GLY A 25 -6.54 13.23 -15.64
CA GLY A 25 -7.70 14.11 -15.50
C GLY A 25 -8.81 13.85 -16.53
N ASP A 26 -9.89 14.63 -16.45
CA ASP A 26 -11.08 14.52 -17.32
C ASP A 26 -10.76 14.67 -18.82
N ARG A 27 -9.74 15.47 -19.16
CA ARG A 27 -9.37 15.72 -20.57
C ARG A 27 -9.00 14.43 -21.29
N ALA A 28 -8.30 13.51 -20.64
CA ALA A 28 -7.94 12.25 -21.27
C ALA A 28 -9.13 11.31 -21.48
N ILE A 29 -10.17 11.42 -20.64
CA ILE A 29 -11.41 10.66 -20.84
C ILE A 29 -12.13 11.22 -22.08
N TYR A 30 -12.29 12.54 -22.15
CA TYR A 30 -12.90 13.21 -23.30
C TYR A 30 -12.15 12.92 -24.60
N ASP A 31 -10.82 13.10 -24.61
CA ASP A 31 -9.97 12.89 -25.79
C ASP A 31 -9.97 11.42 -26.25
N SER A 32 -10.20 10.48 -25.34
CA SER A 32 -10.29 9.05 -25.67
C SER A 32 -11.59 8.62 -26.31
N GLY A 33 -12.66 9.41 -26.16
CA GLY A 33 -14.01 9.04 -26.58
C GLY A 33 -14.57 7.81 -25.87
N MET A 34 -13.90 7.30 -24.82
CA MET A 34 -14.38 6.18 -24.03
C MET A 34 -15.30 6.66 -22.91
N PRO A 35 -16.31 5.86 -22.55
CA PRO A 35 -17.23 6.23 -21.50
C PRO A 35 -16.53 6.17 -20.12
N HIS A 36 -17.08 6.87 -19.13
CA HIS A 36 -16.51 6.94 -17.79
C HIS A 36 -16.57 5.59 -17.05
N ASP A 37 -17.52 4.73 -17.41
CA ASP A 37 -17.71 3.38 -16.89
C ASP A 37 -16.99 2.30 -17.72
N ALA A 38 -16.13 2.69 -18.67
CA ALA A 38 -15.35 1.76 -19.48
C ALA A 38 -14.56 0.78 -18.60
N ALA A 39 -14.77 -0.51 -18.86
CA ALA A 39 -14.05 -1.58 -18.17
C ALA A 39 -12.71 -1.84 -18.85
N LEU A 40 -11.72 -2.25 -18.05
CA LEU A 40 -10.39 -2.58 -18.54
C LEU A 40 -10.40 -3.73 -19.57
N SER A 41 -11.35 -4.67 -19.45
CA SER A 41 -11.55 -5.76 -20.42
C SER A 41 -12.00 -5.31 -21.81
N GLU A 42 -12.61 -4.12 -21.95
CA GLU A 42 -13.01 -3.59 -23.26
C GLU A 42 -11.79 -3.13 -24.07
N VAL A 43 -10.70 -2.81 -23.37
CA VAL A 43 -9.48 -2.23 -23.91
C VAL A 43 -8.34 -3.26 -23.99
N LEU A 44 -8.33 -4.23 -23.09
CA LEU A 44 -7.39 -5.35 -23.08
C LEU A 44 -8.02 -6.57 -23.78
N GLN A 45 -7.57 -6.87 -25.00
CA GLN A 45 -7.98 -8.08 -25.72
C GLN A 45 -6.82 -9.08 -25.74
N ASP A 46 -7.01 -10.24 -25.10
CA ASP A 46 -6.06 -11.37 -25.11
C ASP A 46 -4.59 -10.97 -24.86
N THR A 47 -4.35 -10.15 -23.83
CA THR A 47 -3.05 -9.59 -23.40
C THR A 47 -2.46 -8.45 -24.23
N ASN A 48 -3.11 -8.10 -25.34
CA ASN A 48 -2.76 -6.92 -26.11
C ASN A 48 -3.70 -5.76 -25.79
N TRP A 49 -3.11 -4.58 -25.59
CA TRP A 49 -3.88 -3.34 -25.63
C TRP A 49 -4.40 -3.19 -27.06
N ASN A 50 -5.72 -3.24 -27.25
CA ASN A 50 -6.29 -2.82 -28.52
C ASN A 50 -5.81 -1.39 -28.75
N SER A 51 -5.15 -1.17 -29.88
CA SER A 51 -4.36 0.04 -30.13
C SER A 51 -5.22 1.28 -29.89
N LEU A 52 -5.06 1.89 -28.71
CA LEU A 52 -5.58 3.21 -28.35
C LEU A 52 -4.74 4.27 -29.06
N THR A 53 -4.71 4.21 -30.39
CA THR A 53 -3.75 4.96 -31.23
C THR A 53 -4.05 6.46 -31.28
N HIS A 54 -5.24 6.88 -30.85
CA HIS A 54 -5.70 8.27 -30.97
C HIS A 54 -5.33 9.15 -29.78
N VAL A 55 -4.98 8.58 -28.62
CA VAL A 55 -4.62 9.34 -27.41
C VAL A 55 -3.18 9.03 -27.02
N TRP A 56 -2.31 10.02 -27.16
CA TRP A 56 -0.89 9.87 -26.83
C TRP A 56 -0.68 9.52 -25.35
N GLN A 57 -1.49 10.06 -24.43
CA GLN A 57 -1.41 9.73 -23.00
C GLN A 57 -1.65 8.23 -22.74
N LEU A 58 -2.63 7.62 -23.43
CA LEU A 58 -2.95 6.21 -23.28
C LEU A 58 -1.89 5.31 -23.94
N ARG A 59 -1.22 5.82 -24.98
CA ARG A 59 -0.12 5.13 -25.65
C ARG A 59 1.09 4.96 -24.73
N ASP A 60 1.46 5.98 -23.97
CA ASP A 60 2.57 5.87 -23.00
C ASP A 60 2.27 4.83 -21.91
N ILE A 61 1.00 4.73 -21.53
CA ILE A 61 0.50 3.78 -20.53
C ILE A 61 0.52 2.36 -21.07
N SER A 62 0.05 2.16 -22.30
CA SER A 62 0.06 0.84 -22.94
C SER A 62 1.50 0.34 -23.12
N HIS A 63 2.43 1.22 -23.53
CA HIS A 63 3.86 0.89 -23.58
C HIS A 63 4.41 0.49 -22.21
N ALA A 64 4.09 1.24 -21.14
CA ALA A 64 4.51 0.89 -19.78
C ALA A 64 3.88 -0.44 -19.29
N CYS A 65 2.69 -0.78 -19.76
CA CYS A 65 2.00 -2.02 -19.40
C CYS A 65 2.53 -3.27 -20.10
N THR A 66 3.28 -3.16 -21.20
CA THR A 66 3.88 -4.33 -21.90
C THR A 66 4.80 -5.16 -21.01
N THR A 67 5.35 -4.56 -19.95
CA THR A 67 6.25 -5.23 -19.00
C THR A 67 5.50 -5.88 -17.83
N ILE A 68 4.20 -5.64 -17.69
CA ILE A 68 3.39 -6.13 -16.57
C ILE A 68 2.72 -7.45 -16.96
N PRO A 69 2.93 -8.55 -16.23
CA PRO A 69 2.26 -9.82 -16.54
C PRO A 69 0.75 -9.69 -16.33
N ILE A 70 -0.02 -9.82 -17.42
CA ILE A 70 -1.48 -9.85 -17.39
C ILE A 70 -1.92 -11.26 -16.98
N GLY A 71 -2.66 -11.36 -15.89
CA GLY A 71 -3.16 -12.63 -15.37
C GLY A 71 -4.50 -13.03 -16.00
N HIS A 72 -5.07 -14.13 -15.53
CA HIS A 72 -6.40 -14.58 -15.97
C HIS A 72 -7.56 -13.90 -15.20
N ARG A 73 -7.30 -13.42 -13.98
CA ARG A 73 -8.28 -12.75 -13.11
C ARG A 73 -7.68 -11.53 -12.43
N ASP A 74 -8.55 -10.62 -12.01
CA ASP A 74 -8.17 -9.52 -11.14
C ASP A 74 -7.85 -10.04 -9.75
N SER A 75 -6.69 -9.62 -9.24
CA SER A 75 -6.24 -10.00 -7.92
C SER A 75 -5.56 -8.81 -7.27
N ILE A 76 -6.16 -8.33 -6.18
CA ILE A 76 -5.52 -7.40 -5.24
C ILE A 76 -4.92 -8.26 -4.14
N GLY A 77 -3.69 -7.96 -3.75
CA GLY A 77 -3.04 -8.68 -2.67
C GLY A 77 -2.12 -7.79 -1.85
N TRP A 78 -1.93 -8.16 -0.60
CA TRP A 78 -1.02 -7.47 0.31
C TRP A 78 0.42 -7.86 -0.01
N ARG A 79 1.25 -6.89 -0.40
CA ARG A 79 2.70 -7.04 -0.72
C ARG A 79 3.03 -7.89 -1.95
N SER A 80 2.17 -8.82 -2.36
CA SER A 80 2.27 -9.62 -3.58
C SER A 80 0.91 -9.78 -4.26
N ILE A 81 0.93 -10.14 -5.55
CA ILE A 81 -0.27 -10.40 -6.35
C ILE A 81 -1.04 -11.57 -5.72
N GLY A 82 -2.28 -11.32 -5.29
CA GLY A 82 -3.13 -12.32 -4.62
C GLY A 82 -2.71 -12.70 -3.20
N GLY A 83 -1.73 -12.00 -2.60
CA GLY A 83 -1.31 -12.22 -1.22
C GLY A 83 -2.42 -11.90 -0.22
N ALA A 84 -2.66 -12.80 0.73
CA ALA A 84 -3.63 -12.57 1.80
C ALA A 84 -3.16 -11.47 2.77
N PHE A 85 -4.10 -10.62 3.18
CA PHE A 85 -3.83 -9.67 4.26
C PHE A 85 -3.68 -10.42 5.60
N SER A 86 -2.65 -10.06 6.36
CA SER A 86 -2.49 -10.49 7.74
C SER A 86 -2.04 -9.30 8.57
N LEU A 87 -2.64 -9.14 9.76
CA LEU A 87 -2.27 -8.09 10.70
C LEU A 87 -0.78 -8.18 11.07
N GLN A 88 -0.24 -9.40 11.16
CA GLN A 88 1.17 -9.63 11.42
C GLN A 88 2.05 -9.06 10.30
N LEU A 89 1.75 -9.40 9.04
CA LEU A 89 2.49 -8.90 7.89
C LEU A 89 2.35 -7.38 7.72
N ALA A 90 1.20 -6.82 8.09
CA ALA A 90 0.99 -5.38 8.10
C ALA A 90 1.85 -4.69 9.17
N TRP A 91 1.86 -5.23 10.39
CA TRP A 91 2.68 -4.73 11.48
C TRP A 91 4.18 -4.78 11.16
N GLU A 92 4.63 -5.89 10.58
CA GLU A 92 6.02 -6.07 10.14
C GLU A 92 6.42 -5.07 9.04
N SER A 93 5.50 -4.66 8.15
CA SER A 93 5.82 -3.64 7.12
C SER A 93 5.93 -2.23 7.68
N PHE A 94 5.19 -1.88 8.73
CA PHE A 94 5.28 -0.55 9.34
C PHE A 94 6.44 -0.44 10.33
N ARG A 95 6.80 -1.55 10.97
CA ARG A 95 7.82 -1.54 12.00
C ARG A 95 9.21 -1.37 11.38
N LEU A 96 9.88 -0.29 11.75
CA LEU A 96 11.32 -0.16 11.51
C LEU A 96 12.05 -1.32 12.19
N SER A 97 12.90 -2.02 11.44
CA SER A 97 13.72 -3.11 11.96
C SER A 97 14.69 -2.56 13.00
N THR A 98 14.29 -2.64 14.27
CA THR A 98 15.12 -2.25 15.41
C THR A 98 15.81 -3.50 15.95
N PRO A 99 17.12 -3.44 16.25
CA PRO A 99 17.81 -4.57 16.85
C PRO A 99 17.14 -4.96 18.16
N THR A 100 17.09 -6.26 18.43
CA THR A 100 16.54 -6.78 19.69
C THR A 100 17.38 -6.28 20.84
N VAL A 101 16.82 -5.39 21.64
CA VAL A 101 17.48 -4.83 22.82
C VAL A 101 17.61 -5.89 23.92
N PRO A 102 18.76 -5.97 24.62
CA PRO A 102 18.99 -7.00 25.63
C PRO A 102 17.94 -7.04 26.75
N TRP A 103 17.41 -5.87 27.12
CA TRP A 103 16.39 -5.75 28.17
C TRP A 103 15.00 -6.26 27.75
N ALA A 104 14.73 -6.48 26.46
CA ALA A 104 13.41 -6.93 26.00
C ALA A 104 12.98 -8.25 26.64
N LYS A 105 13.93 -9.18 26.83
CA LYS A 105 13.69 -10.48 27.49
C LYS A 105 13.37 -10.34 28.97
N ILE A 106 13.89 -9.30 29.64
CA ILE A 106 13.63 -9.01 31.05
C ILE A 106 12.21 -8.45 31.20
N VAL A 107 11.79 -7.60 30.27
CA VAL A 107 10.49 -6.92 30.30
C VAL A 107 9.34 -7.87 29.91
N TRP A 108 9.53 -8.68 28.86
CA TRP A 108 8.47 -9.47 28.22
C TRP A 108 8.67 -10.98 28.38
N TYR A 109 8.96 -11.47 29.59
CA TYR A 109 9.04 -12.92 29.85
C TYR A 109 7.64 -13.56 30.02
N SER A 110 7.54 -14.88 29.88
CA SER A 110 6.25 -15.61 29.83
C SER A 110 5.40 -15.50 31.10
N GLY A 111 5.99 -15.18 32.26
CA GLY A 111 5.27 -14.98 33.52
C GLY A 111 5.10 -13.50 33.90
N ALA A 112 5.44 -12.58 32.99
CA ALA A 112 5.45 -11.17 33.32
C ALA A 112 4.03 -10.61 33.44
N ILE A 113 3.74 -9.93 34.54
CA ILE A 113 2.46 -9.24 34.72
C ILE A 113 2.45 -8.00 33.81
N PRO A 114 1.48 -7.87 32.87
CA PRO A 114 1.51 -6.82 31.85
C PRO A 114 1.69 -5.41 32.39
N LYS A 115 1.06 -5.09 33.53
CA LYS A 115 1.19 -3.79 34.20
C LYS A 115 2.64 -3.49 34.62
N HIS A 116 3.31 -4.46 35.24
CA HIS A 116 4.69 -4.29 35.71
C HIS A 116 5.68 -4.28 34.55
N SER A 117 5.47 -5.13 33.54
CA SER A 117 6.24 -5.11 32.29
C SER A 117 6.15 -3.76 31.59
N PHE A 118 4.95 -3.17 31.53
CA PHE A 118 4.76 -1.85 30.93
C PHE A 118 5.52 -0.75 31.69
N CYS A 119 5.43 -0.72 33.02
CA CYS A 119 6.20 0.23 33.84
C CYS A 119 7.72 0.03 33.67
N LEU A 120 8.20 -1.21 33.67
CA LEU A 120 9.61 -1.55 33.50
C LEU A 120 10.12 -1.17 32.11
N TRP A 121 9.31 -1.40 31.07
CA TRP A 121 9.57 -0.95 29.70
C TRP A 121 9.77 0.56 29.63
N LEU A 122 8.88 1.34 30.25
CA LEU A 122 8.99 2.81 30.31
C LEU A 122 10.24 3.27 31.07
N ALA A 123 10.63 2.54 32.13
CA ALA A 123 11.84 2.81 32.88
C ALA A 123 13.11 2.59 32.02
N PHE A 124 13.20 1.46 31.31
CA PHE A 124 14.32 1.19 30.39
C PHE A 124 14.39 2.18 29.23
N ARG A 125 13.23 2.59 28.71
CA ARG A 125 13.16 3.58 27.63
C ARG A 125 13.48 5.01 28.11
N LYS A 126 13.71 5.20 29.43
CA LYS A 126 13.84 6.50 30.07
C LYS A 126 12.69 7.44 29.65
N THR A 127 11.49 6.91 29.42
CA THR A 127 10.31 7.72 29.07
C THR A 127 9.42 7.99 30.27
N HIS A 128 9.81 7.49 31.45
CA HIS A 128 9.24 7.97 32.69
C HIS A 128 9.52 9.48 32.81
N LEU A 129 8.46 10.26 32.97
CA LEU A 129 8.53 11.63 33.49
C LEU A 129 8.98 11.54 34.95
N THR A 130 10.25 11.20 35.18
CA THR A 130 10.85 11.41 36.50
C THR A 130 10.91 12.92 36.75
N LEU A 131 10.79 13.31 38.01
CA LEU A 131 10.72 14.71 38.44
C LEU A 131 11.86 15.57 37.83
N ASP A 132 13.04 14.98 37.65
CA ASP A 132 14.20 15.61 36.98
C ASP A 132 13.91 16.08 35.55
N LYS A 133 13.06 15.37 34.80
CA LYS A 133 12.67 15.75 33.44
C LYS A 133 11.62 16.84 33.43
N LEU A 134 10.64 16.78 34.34
CA LEU A 134 9.64 17.83 34.50
C LEU A 134 10.28 19.17 34.89
N HIS A 135 11.29 19.12 35.77
CA HIS A 135 12.09 20.29 36.14
C HIS A 135 12.87 20.84 34.95
N GLY A 136 13.46 19.97 34.11
CA GLY A 136 14.11 20.38 32.86
C GLY A 136 13.17 20.98 31.81
N PHE A 137 11.88 20.63 31.84
CA PHE A 137 10.84 21.23 30.99
C PHE A 137 10.18 22.47 31.62
N GLY A 138 10.54 22.86 32.85
CA GLY A 138 9.98 24.03 33.54
C GLY A 138 8.51 23.90 33.93
N VAL A 139 8.01 22.67 34.09
CA VAL A 139 6.60 22.38 34.44
C VAL A 139 6.38 22.32 35.96
N VAL A 140 7.46 22.21 36.74
CA VAL A 140 7.49 22.29 38.21
C VAL A 140 8.73 23.06 38.64
#